data_AF-A0A3D2S9D2-F1
#
_entry.id   AF-A0A3D2S9D2-F1
#
_cell.length_a   1.000
_cell.length_b   1.000
_cell.length_c   1.000
_cell.angle_alpha   90.00
_cell.angle_beta   90.00
_cell.angle_gamma   90.00
#
_symmetry.space_group_name_H-M   'P 1'
#
loop_
_entity.id
_entity.type
_entity.pdbx_description
1 polymer ?
#
loop_
_entity_poly.entity_id
_entity_poly.type
_entity_poly.pdbx_seq_one_letter_code
_entity_poly.pdbx_strand_id
1 'polypeptide(L)'
;TTELPILDWSEEIDWEDDEQKPKLEEMLLPPGEYTYFRSVDPNRLVYTYNWIKWKDAASKALNKDREKYISEFMDEKTVKVYPDTLVWVADFAYSYNEPMTRQYFSHPAFDEYPVVGVTWHQANAFSHWRTNFWNWWRIKHDEVIVDDFRLPTEHEWEYAARGGRDLAPFPWGGPYVRNTKGCFLANFKPGRGNYPEDGGY
;
A
#
# COMPACT_ATOMS: atom_id res chain seq x y z
N THR A 1 16.63 9.62 -28.48
CA THR A 1 16.31 8.64 -27.43
C THR A 1 16.55 9.35 -26.12
N THR A 2 15.50 9.85 -25.49
CA THR A 2 15.60 10.49 -24.18
C THR A 2 15.71 9.38 -23.14
N GLU A 3 16.91 9.16 -22.63
CA GLU A 3 17.09 8.34 -21.43
C GLU A 3 16.22 8.93 -20.31
N LEU A 4 15.49 8.07 -19.60
CA LEU A 4 14.73 8.52 -18.44
C LEU A 4 15.72 9.10 -17.42
N PRO A 5 15.49 10.32 -16.89
CA PRO A 5 16.39 10.92 -15.92
C PRO A 5 16.52 9.98 -14.72
N ILE A 6 17.76 9.59 -14.40
CA ILE A 6 18.07 8.83 -13.19
C ILE A 6 18.01 9.83 -12.04
N LEU A 7 17.15 9.55 -11.05
CA LEU A 7 17.07 10.40 -9.86
C LEU A 7 18.36 10.23 -9.03
N ASP A 8 19.06 11.34 -8.81
CA ASP A 8 20.18 11.39 -7.88
C ASP A 8 19.64 11.53 -6.45
N TRP A 9 19.78 10.46 -5.66
CA TRP A 9 19.36 10.44 -4.25
C TRP A 9 20.42 10.99 -3.30
N SER A 10 21.59 11.38 -3.81
CA SER A 10 22.68 11.95 -3.00
C SER A 10 22.56 13.47 -2.81
N GLU A 11 21.84 14.14 -3.71
CA GLU A 11 21.58 15.57 -3.62
C GLU A 11 20.32 15.80 -2.76
N GLU A 12 20.49 16.51 -1.64
CA GLU A 12 19.36 16.92 -0.82
C GLU A 12 18.60 18.06 -1.51
N ILE A 13 17.27 18.04 -1.39
CA ILE A 13 16.43 19.12 -1.92
C ILE A 13 16.62 20.36 -1.04
N ASP A 14 17.10 21.46 -1.62
CA ASP A 14 17.19 22.74 -0.94
C ASP A 14 15.84 23.48 -1.02
N TRP A 15 15.16 23.57 0.11
CA TRP A 15 13.85 24.21 0.21
C TRP A 15 13.92 25.74 0.20
N GLU A 16 15.11 26.32 0.39
CA GLU A 16 15.33 27.76 0.44
C GLU A 16 15.94 28.32 -0.85
N ASP A 17 16.41 27.46 -1.76
CA ASP A 17 16.95 27.91 -3.05
C ASP A 17 15.89 28.58 -3.92
N ASP A 18 16.20 29.78 -4.41
CA ASP A 18 15.28 30.64 -5.15
C ASP A 18 14.87 30.04 -6.52
N GLU A 19 15.67 29.12 -7.08
CA GLU A 19 15.32 28.43 -8.34
C GLU A 19 14.47 27.18 -8.11
N GLN A 20 14.72 26.43 -7.04
CA GLN A 20 13.99 25.19 -6.72
C GLN A 20 12.63 25.46 -6.05
N LYS A 21 12.55 26.46 -5.18
CA LYS A 21 11.35 26.83 -4.42
C LYS A 21 10.07 26.97 -5.25
N PRO A 22 10.01 27.70 -6.38
CA PRO A 22 8.78 27.80 -7.17
C PRO A 22 8.33 26.47 -7.78
N LYS A 23 9.27 25.56 -8.09
CA LYS A 23 8.94 24.22 -8.61
C LYS A 23 8.38 23.33 -7.50
N LEU A 24 8.94 23.43 -6.29
CA LEU A 24 8.45 22.70 -5.11
C LEU A 24 7.09 23.22 -4.65
N GLU A 25 6.86 24.54 -4.73
CA GLU A 25 5.57 25.16 -4.42
C GLU A 25 4.45 24.66 -5.33
N GLU A 26 4.74 24.29 -6.57
CA GLU A 26 3.74 23.66 -7.45
C GLU A 26 3.25 22.31 -6.90
N MET A 27 4.11 21.53 -6.24
CA MET A 27 3.76 20.22 -5.69
C MET A 27 3.01 20.29 -4.35
N LEU A 28 3.08 21.44 -3.67
CA LEU A 28 2.51 21.64 -2.34
C LEU A 28 1.15 22.32 -2.42
N LEU A 29 0.24 21.91 -1.55
CA LEU A 29 -0.97 22.68 -1.29
C LEU A 29 -0.61 23.88 -0.42
N PRO A 30 -1.16 25.08 -0.71
CA PRO A 30 -1.00 26.21 0.18
C PRO A 30 -1.63 25.88 1.55
N PRO A 31 -1.10 26.42 2.66
CA PRO A 31 -1.74 26.28 3.95
C PRO A 31 -3.15 26.87 3.87
N GLY A 32 -4.15 26.01 4.07
CA GLY A 32 -5.57 26.34 3.94
C GLY A 32 -6.35 26.03 5.22
N GLU A 33 -7.68 26.09 5.17
CA GLU A 33 -8.54 25.85 6.35
C GLU A 33 -8.38 24.46 6.98
N TYR A 34 -7.93 23.47 6.20
CA TYR A 34 -7.85 22.06 6.62
C TYR A 34 -6.42 21.52 6.77
N THR A 35 -5.40 22.28 6.38
CA THR A 35 -3.98 21.88 6.45
C THR A 35 -3.18 22.97 7.15
N TYR A 36 -2.84 22.69 8.42
CA TYR A 36 -2.04 23.59 9.27
C TYR A 36 -0.59 23.73 8.80
N PHE A 37 -0.10 22.77 8.01
CA PHE A 37 1.25 22.72 7.46
C PHE A 37 1.22 22.56 5.94
N ARG A 38 2.31 22.95 5.27
CA ARG A 38 2.50 22.70 3.85
C ARG A 38 2.50 21.19 3.60
N SER A 39 1.53 20.69 2.85
CA SER A 39 1.39 19.27 2.54
C SER A 39 1.50 19.02 1.05
N VAL A 40 2.05 17.89 0.65
CA VAL A 40 2.07 17.46 -0.75
C VAL A 40 0.65 17.25 -1.26
N ASP A 41 0.34 17.70 -2.47
CA ASP A 41 -0.96 17.50 -3.10
C ASP A 41 -1.22 16.00 -3.37
N PRO A 42 -2.22 15.39 -2.71
CA PRO A 42 -2.57 13.98 -2.91
C PRO A 42 -2.88 13.61 -4.36
N ASN A 43 -3.37 14.56 -5.17
CA ASN A 43 -3.74 14.30 -6.56
C ASN A 43 -2.54 14.16 -7.49
N ARG A 44 -1.38 14.72 -7.11
CA ARG A 44 -0.12 14.64 -7.87
C ARG A 44 0.69 13.41 -7.54
N LEU A 45 0.34 12.71 -6.45
CA LEU A 45 0.93 11.43 -6.07
C LEU A 45 0.38 10.31 -6.94
N VAL A 46 0.95 10.18 -8.14
CA VAL A 46 0.56 9.19 -9.15
C VAL A 46 1.70 8.22 -9.40
N TYR A 47 1.39 6.93 -9.41
CA TYR A 47 2.35 5.86 -9.68
C TYR A 47 1.83 4.96 -10.80
N THR A 48 2.71 4.70 -11.77
CA THR A 48 2.46 3.72 -12.83
C THR A 48 3.28 2.47 -12.54
N TYR A 49 2.60 1.33 -12.47
CA TYR A 49 3.25 0.04 -12.38
C TYR A 49 2.86 -0.82 -13.57
N ASN A 50 3.71 -1.79 -13.90
CA ASN A 50 3.46 -2.74 -14.96
C ASN A 50 3.61 -4.17 -14.45
N TRP A 51 3.02 -5.11 -15.18
CA TRP A 51 3.19 -6.54 -14.91
C TRP A 51 3.11 -7.33 -16.20
N ILE A 52 3.78 -8.48 -16.21
CA ILE A 52 3.80 -9.38 -17.36
C ILE A 52 2.75 -10.47 -17.17
N LYS A 53 1.91 -10.67 -18.19
CA LYS A 53 0.98 -11.81 -18.25
C LYS A 53 1.72 -13.08 -18.66
N TRP A 54 2.38 -13.72 -17.71
CA TRP A 54 3.21 -14.90 -17.96
C TRP A 54 2.51 -16.06 -18.67
N LYS A 55 1.21 -16.31 -18.40
CA LYS A 55 0.46 -17.41 -19.05
C LYS A 55 0.23 -17.16 -20.53
N ASP A 56 -0.21 -15.95 -20.87
CA ASP A 56 -0.41 -15.55 -22.28
C ASP A 56 0.93 -15.48 -23.01
N ALA A 57 1.95 -14.94 -22.33
CA ALA A 57 3.32 -14.90 -22.80
C ALA A 57 3.94 -16.31 -22.94
N ALA A 58 3.54 -17.31 -22.16
CA ALA A 58 4.06 -18.68 -22.37
C ALA A 58 3.40 -19.34 -23.60
N SER A 59 2.10 -19.14 -23.78
CA SER A 59 1.33 -19.78 -24.85
C SER A 59 1.71 -19.35 -26.27
N LYS A 60 2.22 -18.12 -26.45
CA LYS A 60 2.52 -17.51 -27.75
C LYS A 60 4.03 -17.46 -28.08
N ALA A 61 4.89 -17.96 -27.19
CA ALA A 61 6.35 -17.74 -27.22
C ALA A 61 7.13 -18.59 -28.24
N LEU A 62 6.47 -19.44 -29.01
CA LEU A 62 7.17 -20.50 -29.74
C LEU A 62 7.98 -20.05 -30.97
N ASN A 63 7.86 -18.79 -31.45
CA ASN A 63 8.55 -18.40 -32.70
C ASN A 63 8.59 -16.87 -32.98
N LYS A 64 9.06 -16.03 -32.05
CA LYS A 64 9.26 -14.58 -32.31
C LYS A 64 10.47 -13.99 -31.59
N ASP A 65 11.00 -12.90 -32.14
CA ASP A 65 12.10 -12.11 -31.56
C ASP A 65 11.83 -11.73 -30.10
N ARG A 66 12.78 -12.09 -29.23
CA ARG A 66 12.63 -12.12 -27.76
C ARG A 66 12.38 -10.74 -27.11
N GLU A 67 12.96 -9.67 -27.65
CA GLU A 67 12.87 -8.33 -27.07
C GLU A 67 11.50 -7.67 -27.29
N LYS A 68 10.99 -7.74 -28.53
CA LYS A 68 9.68 -7.18 -28.88
C LYS A 68 8.54 -7.95 -28.20
N TYR A 69 8.79 -9.22 -27.89
CA TYR A 69 7.85 -10.11 -27.23
C TYR A 69 7.44 -9.61 -25.84
N ILE A 70 8.38 -9.22 -24.98
CA ILE A 70 8.07 -8.89 -23.57
C ILE A 70 7.20 -7.62 -23.47
N SER A 71 7.47 -6.61 -24.29
CA SER A 71 6.67 -5.38 -24.31
C SER A 71 5.22 -5.60 -24.76
N GLU A 72 4.94 -6.59 -25.60
CA GLU A 72 3.58 -6.90 -26.08
C GLU A 72 2.70 -7.55 -25.00
N PHE A 73 3.29 -8.20 -23.99
CA PHE A 73 2.57 -8.86 -22.88
C PHE A 73 2.63 -8.10 -21.56
N MET A 74 3.17 -6.89 -21.60
CA MET A 74 3.23 -6.00 -20.46
C MET A 74 1.96 -5.17 -20.43
N ASP A 75 1.20 -5.31 -19.35
CA ASP A 75 0.14 -4.36 -19.04
C ASP A 75 0.70 -3.29 -18.10
N GLU A 76 0.16 -2.08 -18.20
CA GLU A 76 0.44 -1.00 -17.28
C GLU A 76 -0.83 -0.48 -16.61
N LYS A 77 -0.68 0.05 -15.40
CA LYS A 77 -1.75 0.74 -14.70
C LYS A 77 -1.22 1.92 -13.92
N THR A 78 -1.85 3.06 -14.14
CA THR A 78 -1.63 4.29 -13.38
C THR A 78 -2.63 4.39 -12.23
N VAL A 79 -2.15 4.64 -11.02
CA VAL A 79 -2.98 4.83 -9.81
C VAL A 79 -2.55 6.08 -9.03
N LYS A 80 -3.51 6.77 -8.43
CA LYS A 80 -3.23 7.76 -7.38
C LYS A 80 -2.91 7.00 -6.09
N VAL A 81 -1.76 7.25 -5.46
CA VAL A 81 -1.28 6.39 -4.36
C VAL A 81 -1.76 6.83 -2.98
N TYR A 82 -2.23 8.07 -2.83
CA TYR A 82 -2.71 8.55 -1.54
C TYR A 82 -3.98 7.80 -1.10
N PRO A 83 -4.05 7.30 0.14
CA PRO A 83 -5.21 6.55 0.63
C PRO A 83 -6.44 7.44 0.80
N ASP A 84 -7.62 6.85 0.72
CA ASP A 84 -8.87 7.55 1.04
C ASP A 84 -8.96 7.78 2.56
N THR A 85 -8.87 9.04 2.97
CA THR A 85 -8.92 9.41 4.39
C THR A 85 -10.33 9.40 4.98
N LEU A 86 -11.37 9.39 4.14
CA LEU A 86 -12.77 9.45 4.56
C LEU A 86 -13.41 8.06 4.74
N VAL A 87 -12.64 6.99 4.51
CA VAL A 87 -13.10 5.58 4.59
C VAL A 87 -13.83 5.27 5.91
N TRP A 88 -13.35 5.83 7.02
CA TRP A 88 -13.92 5.62 8.35
C TRP A 88 -15.32 6.21 8.55
N VAL A 89 -15.70 7.21 7.76
CA VAL A 89 -17.05 7.81 7.77
C VAL A 89 -17.94 7.15 6.72
N ALA A 90 -17.39 6.90 5.53
CA ALA A 90 -18.13 6.33 4.41
C ALA A 90 -18.62 4.90 4.71
N ASP A 91 -17.75 4.04 5.24
CA ASP A 91 -18.06 2.62 5.45
C ASP A 91 -18.80 2.37 6.78
N PHE A 92 -18.72 3.30 7.73
CA PHE A 92 -19.32 3.18 9.07
C PHE A 92 -20.30 4.32 9.39
N ALA A 93 -21.36 4.43 8.58
CA ALA A 93 -22.41 5.46 8.64
C ALA A 93 -23.14 5.65 10.00
N TYR A 94 -22.85 4.83 11.02
CA TYR A 94 -23.43 4.91 12.37
C TYR A 94 -22.37 4.79 13.49
N SER A 95 -21.11 5.14 13.19
CA SER A 95 -20.02 5.12 14.17
C SER A 95 -19.57 6.55 14.50
N TYR A 96 -19.21 6.80 15.76
CA TYR A 96 -18.59 8.05 16.19
C TYR A 96 -17.07 8.02 15.90
N ASN A 97 -16.70 7.80 14.64
CA ASN A 97 -15.30 7.66 14.21
C ASN A 97 -14.73 8.96 13.60
N GLU A 98 -15.47 10.08 13.68
CA GLU A 98 -15.00 11.38 13.20
C GLU A 98 -13.65 11.81 13.80
N PRO A 99 -13.36 11.62 15.10
CA PRO A 99 -12.06 11.99 15.66
C PRO A 99 -10.90 11.22 15.01
N MET A 100 -11.08 9.92 14.75
CA MET A 100 -10.10 9.10 14.05
C MET A 100 -9.92 9.56 12.60
N THR A 101 -11.02 9.84 11.91
CA THR A 101 -11.02 10.30 10.51
C THR A 101 -10.23 11.60 10.34
N ARG A 102 -10.39 12.56 11.27
CA ARG A 102 -9.72 13.87 11.20
C ARG A 102 -8.19 13.80 11.28
N GLN A 103 -7.65 12.76 11.91
CA GLN A 103 -6.21 12.61 12.16
C GLN A 103 -5.57 11.47 11.36
N TYR A 104 -6.39 10.69 10.66
CA TYR A 104 -5.95 9.54 9.90
C TYR A 104 -4.95 9.94 8.81
N PHE A 105 -3.84 9.19 8.72
CA PHE A 105 -2.73 9.42 7.78
C PHE A 105 -1.98 10.76 7.96
N SER A 106 -2.21 11.48 9.05
CA SER A 106 -1.54 12.76 9.36
C SER A 106 -0.93 12.82 10.76
N HIS A 107 -1.50 12.10 11.73
CA HIS A 107 -1.03 12.12 13.12
C HIS A 107 -0.13 10.91 13.43
N PRO A 108 1.00 11.08 14.16
CA PRO A 108 1.95 10.00 14.48
C PRO A 108 1.35 8.79 15.22
N ALA A 109 0.22 8.98 15.91
CA ALA A 109 -0.48 7.88 16.57
C ALA A 109 -0.95 6.79 15.59
N PHE A 110 -1.08 7.09 14.30
CA PHE A 110 -1.48 6.12 13.28
C PHE A 110 -0.30 5.38 12.63
N ASP A 111 0.95 5.69 12.99
CA ASP A 111 2.14 5.13 12.32
C ASP A 111 2.26 3.60 12.47
N GLU A 112 1.75 3.05 13.58
CA GLU A 112 1.75 1.61 13.86
C GLU A 112 0.43 0.91 13.46
N TYR A 113 -0.56 1.66 12.97
CA TYR A 113 -1.85 1.11 12.56
C TYR A 113 -1.82 0.66 11.09
N PRO A 114 -2.60 -0.38 10.72
CA PRO A 114 -2.70 -0.78 9.33
C PRO A 114 -3.34 0.33 8.49
N VAL A 115 -2.77 0.60 7.32
CA VAL A 115 -3.34 1.55 6.36
C VAL A 115 -4.64 0.98 5.78
N VAL A 116 -5.70 1.74 5.90
CA VAL A 116 -7.03 1.51 5.33
C VAL A 116 -7.36 2.53 4.23
N GLY A 117 -8.45 2.33 3.49
CA GLY A 117 -8.81 3.22 2.38
C GLY A 117 -7.92 3.03 1.16
N VAL A 118 -7.36 1.82 0.99
CA VAL A 118 -6.54 1.43 -0.16
C VAL A 118 -7.27 0.43 -1.04
N THR A 119 -7.24 0.66 -2.34
CA THR A 119 -7.78 -0.25 -3.36
C THR A 119 -6.81 -1.38 -3.67
N TRP A 120 -7.32 -2.47 -4.23
CA TRP A 120 -6.50 -3.60 -4.69
C TRP A 120 -5.39 -3.16 -5.66
N HIS A 121 -5.67 -2.18 -6.53
CA HIS A 121 -4.68 -1.66 -7.47
C HIS A 121 -3.60 -0.81 -6.81
N GLN A 122 -3.92 -0.07 -5.75
CA GLN A 122 -2.93 0.66 -4.95
C GLN A 122 -2.03 -0.31 -4.16
N ALA A 123 -2.58 -1.41 -3.64
CA ALA A 123 -1.81 -2.43 -2.94
C ALA A 123 -0.81 -3.16 -3.86
N ASN A 124 -1.20 -3.45 -5.11
CA ASN A 124 -0.27 -3.98 -6.11
C ASN A 124 0.78 -2.95 -6.54
N ALA A 125 0.39 -1.68 -6.69
CA ALA A 125 1.33 -0.60 -6.96
C ALA A 125 2.40 -0.49 -5.86
N PHE A 126 1.99 -0.57 -4.59
CA PHE A 126 2.91 -0.60 -3.45
C PHE A 126 3.86 -1.81 -3.50
N SER A 127 3.33 -2.99 -3.81
CA SER A 127 4.14 -4.21 -3.92
C SER A 127 5.20 -4.09 -5.01
N HIS A 128 4.83 -3.57 -6.19
CA HIS A 128 5.77 -3.29 -7.28
C HIS A 128 6.84 -2.24 -6.89
N TRP A 129 6.45 -1.15 -6.25
CA TRP A 129 7.39 -0.16 -5.73
C TRP A 129 8.35 -0.78 -4.72
N ARG A 130 7.84 -1.59 -3.77
CA ARG A 130 8.63 -2.24 -2.74
C ARG A 130 9.67 -3.18 -3.31
N THR A 131 9.32 -3.92 -4.36
CA THR A 131 10.24 -4.76 -5.15
C THR A 131 11.38 -3.93 -5.71
N ASN A 132 11.07 -2.86 -6.44
CA ASN A 132 12.08 -2.02 -7.07
C ASN A 132 12.99 -1.36 -6.03
N PHE A 133 12.42 -0.84 -4.95
CA PHE A 133 13.18 -0.25 -3.86
C PHE A 133 14.14 -1.26 -3.22
N TRP A 134 13.65 -2.46 -2.90
CA TRP A 134 14.44 -3.50 -2.25
C TRP A 134 15.53 -4.06 -3.16
N ASN A 135 15.20 -4.34 -4.43
CA ASN A 135 16.17 -4.82 -5.40
C ASN A 135 17.21 -3.75 -5.77
N TRP A 136 16.82 -2.48 -5.85
CA TRP A 136 17.77 -1.37 -6.02
C TRP A 136 18.76 -1.29 -4.86
N TRP A 137 18.26 -1.37 -3.61
CA TRP A 137 19.11 -1.40 -2.43
C TRP A 137 20.06 -2.59 -2.45
N ARG A 138 19.59 -3.79 -2.82
CA ARG A 138 20.43 -5.01 -2.95
C ARG A 138 21.53 -4.85 -3.99
N ILE A 139 21.21 -4.35 -5.18
CA ILE A 139 22.19 -4.11 -6.25
C ILE A 139 23.28 -3.14 -5.78
N LYS A 140 22.92 -2.10 -5.03
CA LYS A 140 23.89 -1.14 -4.46
C LYS A 140 24.83 -1.77 -3.42
N HIS A 141 24.46 -2.91 -2.84
CA HIS A 141 25.25 -3.65 -1.85
C HIS A 141 25.83 -4.94 -2.41
N ASP A 142 25.93 -5.07 -3.74
CA ASP A 142 26.42 -6.28 -4.44
C ASP A 142 25.69 -7.57 -4.06
N GLU A 143 24.42 -7.48 -3.65
CA GLU A 143 23.56 -8.62 -3.36
C GLU A 143 22.74 -9.05 -4.60
N VAL A 144 22.34 -10.32 -4.61
CA VAL A 144 21.44 -10.84 -5.64
C VAL A 144 20.03 -10.26 -5.52
N ILE A 145 19.42 -9.99 -6.67
CA ILE A 145 18.01 -9.61 -6.75
C ILE A 145 17.12 -10.74 -6.22
N VAL A 146 16.02 -10.37 -5.59
CA VAL A 146 14.99 -11.29 -5.13
C VAL A 146 13.75 -11.18 -5.99
N ASP A 147 12.89 -12.19 -5.86
CA ASP A 147 11.59 -12.22 -6.51
C ASP A 147 10.67 -11.08 -6.04
N ASP A 148 9.66 -10.79 -6.85
CA ASP A 148 8.80 -9.64 -6.67
C ASP A 148 7.88 -9.80 -5.45
N PHE A 149 7.75 -8.74 -4.66
CA PHE A 149 6.65 -8.64 -3.70
C PHE A 149 5.33 -8.60 -4.45
N ARG A 150 4.37 -9.40 -3.98
CA ARG A 150 3.01 -9.44 -4.51
C ARG A 150 2.02 -9.73 -3.40
N LEU A 151 0.75 -9.45 -3.68
CA LEU A 151 -0.33 -9.93 -2.84
C LEU A 151 -0.35 -11.47 -2.82
N PRO A 152 -0.60 -12.08 -1.66
CA PRO A 152 -0.73 -13.52 -1.57
C PRO A 152 -1.95 -14.00 -2.34
N THR A 153 -1.88 -15.21 -2.86
CA THR A 153 -3.08 -15.89 -3.34
C THR A 153 -3.98 -16.23 -2.17
N GLU A 154 -5.25 -16.52 -2.45
CA GLU A 154 -6.21 -16.96 -1.42
C GLU A 154 -5.69 -18.17 -0.64
N HIS A 155 -5.12 -19.16 -1.34
CA HIS A 155 -4.59 -20.37 -0.70
C HIS A 155 -3.32 -20.12 0.12
N GLU A 156 -2.41 -19.25 -0.34
CA GLU A 156 -1.22 -18.87 0.41
C GLU A 156 -1.62 -18.14 1.70
N TRP A 157 -2.58 -17.23 1.59
CA TRP A 157 -3.09 -16.48 2.73
C TRP A 157 -3.80 -17.41 3.72
N GLU A 158 -4.66 -18.31 3.25
CA GLU A 158 -5.35 -19.28 4.11
C GLU A 158 -4.35 -20.21 4.81
N TYR A 159 -3.38 -20.76 4.08
CA TYR A 159 -2.35 -21.63 4.65
C TYR A 159 -1.55 -20.92 5.75
N ALA A 160 -1.13 -19.68 5.49
CA ALA A 160 -0.42 -18.85 6.46
C ALA A 160 -1.31 -18.53 7.69
N ALA A 161 -2.57 -18.16 7.47
CA ALA A 161 -3.53 -17.84 8.53
C ALA A 161 -3.87 -19.06 9.41
N ARG A 162 -3.91 -20.27 8.83
CA ARG A 162 -4.13 -21.52 9.57
C ARG A 162 -2.96 -21.88 10.49
N GLY A 163 -1.73 -21.49 10.13
CA GLY A 163 -0.54 -21.77 10.93
C GLY A 163 -0.35 -23.26 11.24
N GLY A 164 -0.62 -24.12 10.26
CA GLY A 164 -0.51 -25.59 10.40
C GLY A 164 -1.68 -26.29 11.08
N ARG A 165 -2.81 -25.61 11.30
CA ARG A 165 -4.03 -26.19 11.87
C ARG A 165 -5.03 -26.57 10.79
N ASP A 166 -5.41 -27.85 10.76
CA ASP A 166 -6.45 -28.35 9.87
C ASP A 166 -7.84 -28.09 10.45
N LEU A 167 -8.77 -27.65 9.59
CA LEU A 167 -10.19 -27.44 9.91
C LEU A 167 -10.48 -26.51 11.11
N ALA A 168 -9.49 -25.74 11.58
CA ALA A 168 -9.70 -24.73 12.60
C ALA A 168 -10.55 -23.57 12.04
N PRO A 169 -11.57 -23.08 12.78
CA PRO A 169 -12.39 -21.95 12.37
C PRO A 169 -11.67 -20.60 12.47
N PHE A 170 -10.63 -20.51 13.30
CA PHE A 170 -9.84 -19.29 13.53
C PHE A 170 -8.32 -19.61 13.52
N PRO A 171 -7.44 -18.62 13.27
CA PRO A 171 -5.99 -18.80 13.31
C PRO A 171 -5.46 -19.43 14.61
N TRP A 172 -6.11 -19.16 15.74
CA TRP A 172 -5.75 -19.68 17.06
C TRP A 172 -6.40 -21.03 17.42
N GLY A 173 -7.17 -21.66 16.52
CA GLY A 173 -7.75 -23.00 16.70
C GLY A 173 -9.22 -23.06 17.13
N GLY A 174 -9.76 -22.00 17.74
CA GLY A 174 -11.16 -21.97 18.20
C GLY A 174 -11.46 -22.91 19.39
N PRO A 175 -12.74 -23.16 19.71
CA PRO A 175 -13.94 -22.61 19.07
C PRO A 175 -14.27 -21.19 19.52
N TYR A 176 -13.64 -20.70 20.59
CA TYR A 176 -13.96 -19.40 21.18
C TYR A 176 -13.13 -18.27 20.58
N VAL A 177 -13.78 -17.13 20.44
CA VAL A 177 -13.19 -15.85 19.99
C VAL A 177 -12.53 -15.06 21.12
N ARG A 178 -12.69 -15.53 22.37
CA ARG A 178 -12.14 -14.94 23.58
C ARG A 178 -11.16 -15.89 24.25
N ASN A 179 -10.18 -15.33 24.94
CA ASN A 179 -9.29 -16.07 25.84
C ASN A 179 -9.99 -16.40 27.18
N THR A 180 -9.29 -17.11 28.07
CA THR A 180 -9.79 -17.47 29.42
C THR A 180 -10.09 -16.26 30.31
N LYS A 181 -9.54 -15.08 29.99
CA LYS A 181 -9.78 -13.80 30.67
C LYS A 181 -10.96 -13.02 30.07
N GLY A 182 -11.60 -13.54 29.02
CA GLY A 182 -12.70 -12.88 28.33
C GLY A 182 -12.27 -11.81 27.30
N CYS A 183 -10.98 -11.60 27.06
CA CYS A 183 -10.49 -10.68 26.04
C CYS A 183 -10.61 -11.31 24.65
N PHE A 184 -10.98 -10.52 23.66
CA PHE A 184 -11.02 -10.95 22.27
C PHE A 184 -9.62 -11.21 21.71
N LEU A 185 -9.51 -12.19 20.82
CA LEU A 185 -8.25 -12.61 20.21
C LEU A 185 -8.00 -11.96 18.83
N ALA A 186 -8.99 -11.24 18.31
CA ALA A 186 -8.90 -10.42 17.11
C ALA A 186 -9.85 -9.23 17.23
N ASN A 187 -9.58 -8.18 16.45
CA ASN A 187 -10.52 -7.08 16.23
C ASN A 187 -11.58 -7.55 15.23
N PHE A 188 -12.82 -7.67 15.69
CA PHE A 188 -13.97 -8.05 14.88
C PHE A 188 -15.21 -7.43 15.49
N LYS A 189 -16.18 -7.07 14.65
CA LYS A 189 -17.45 -6.49 15.07
C LYS A 189 -18.19 -7.43 16.06
N PRO A 190 -18.20 -7.16 17.38
CA PRO A 190 -18.73 -8.09 18.38
C PRO A 190 -20.26 -8.14 18.37
N GLY A 191 -20.89 -7.03 17.98
CA GLY A 191 -22.33 -6.85 17.88
C GLY A 191 -22.71 -5.52 17.23
N ARG A 192 -24.01 -5.26 17.06
CA ARG A 192 -24.47 -3.94 16.60
C ARG A 192 -24.33 -2.91 17.74
N GLY A 193 -23.56 -1.85 17.50
CA GLY A 193 -23.48 -0.69 18.40
C GLY A 193 -22.43 -0.76 19.50
N ASN A 194 -21.77 -1.91 19.72
CA ASN A 194 -20.65 -2.03 20.67
C ASN A 194 -19.33 -2.34 19.95
N TYR A 195 -18.91 -1.41 19.09
CA TYR A 195 -17.64 -1.47 18.35
C TYR A 195 -16.38 -1.35 19.22
N PRO A 196 -16.39 -0.71 20.41
CA PRO A 196 -15.20 -0.64 21.26
C PRO A 196 -14.89 -1.90 22.09
N GLU A 197 -15.76 -2.90 22.11
CA GLU A 197 -15.64 -4.04 23.04
C GLU A 197 -14.46 -4.97 22.73
N ASP A 198 -13.98 -4.97 21.48
CA ASP A 198 -12.84 -5.78 21.03
C ASP A 198 -11.48 -5.10 21.25
N GLY A 199 -11.47 -3.89 21.80
CA GLY A 199 -10.25 -3.12 22.02
C GLY A 199 -9.71 -2.46 20.75
N GLY A 200 -10.53 -2.28 19.71
CA GLY A 200 -10.16 -1.60 18.47
C GLY A 200 -9.97 -0.07 18.55
N TYR A 201 -9.74 0.49 19.74
CA TYR A 201 -9.53 1.93 19.98
C TYR A 201 -8.21 2.19 20.69
#